data_AF-A0A942ETR7-F1
#
_entry.id   AF-A0A942ETR7-F1
#
_cell.length_a   1.000
_cell.length_b   1.000
_cell.length_c   1.000
_cell.angle_alpha   90.00
_cell.angle_beta   90.00
_cell.angle_gamma   90.00
#
_symmetry.space_group_name_H-M   'P 1'
#
loop_
_entity.id
_entity.type
_entity.pdbx_description
1 polymer ?
#
loop_
_entity_poly.entity_id
_entity_poly.type
_entity_poly.pdbx_seq_one_letter_code
_entity_poly.pdbx_strand_id
1 'polypeptide(L)'
;MKSQISVILLCLGILIIPITSTGEEINKEGWPVPDLKGLIPYSIVIQRVDGAEKVVERFHTPEGGHVARISGNGKIFAYAVDRDRDPPIDYLLLDPDGSGRFTKRLKPDETYMTPEWVFR
;
A
#
# COMPACT_ATOMS: atom_id res chain seq x y z
N MET A 1 -50.34 26.97 43.46
CA MET A 1 -49.83 26.18 42.33
C MET A 1 -48.30 26.25 42.36
N LYS A 2 -47.62 25.14 42.65
CA LYS A 2 -46.15 25.08 42.78
C LYS A 2 -45.55 24.75 41.41
N SER A 3 -44.74 25.66 40.88
CA SER A 3 -44.00 25.47 39.62
C SER A 3 -42.73 24.69 39.92
N GLN A 4 -42.56 23.52 39.28
CA GLN A 4 -41.35 22.70 39.34
C GLN A 4 -40.47 23.06 38.14
N ILE A 5 -39.29 23.62 38.39
CA ILE A 5 -38.28 23.91 37.36
C ILE A 5 -37.36 22.69 37.28
N SER A 6 -37.46 21.92 36.20
CA SER A 6 -36.55 20.82 35.90
C SER A 6 -35.26 21.36 35.30
N VAL A 7 -34.13 21.18 36.00
CA VAL A 7 -32.79 21.48 35.50
C VAL A 7 -32.29 20.26 34.73
N ILE A 8 -32.13 20.40 33.41
CA ILE A 8 -31.48 19.38 32.56
C ILE A 8 -29.98 19.67 32.56
N LEU A 9 -29.22 18.81 33.24
CA LEU A 9 -27.76 18.83 33.23
C LEU A 9 -27.27 18.01 32.02
N LEU A 10 -26.86 18.70 30.95
CA LEU A 10 -26.28 18.09 29.75
C LEU A 10 -24.77 17.91 29.97
N CYS A 11 -24.35 16.74 30.45
CA CYS A 11 -22.94 16.35 30.49
C CYS A 11 -22.46 15.99 29.07
N LEU A 12 -21.91 16.96 28.35
CA LEU A 12 -21.28 16.75 27.06
C LEU A 12 -19.87 16.17 27.26
N GLY A 13 -19.77 14.85 27.40
CA GLY A 13 -18.49 14.14 27.39
C GLY A 13 -17.92 14.13 25.98
N ILE A 14 -16.81 14.85 25.75
CA ILE A 14 -16.07 14.79 24.48
C ILE A 14 -15.36 13.43 24.44
N LEU A 15 -15.94 12.49 23.69
CA LEU A 15 -15.28 11.24 23.31
C LEU A 15 -14.16 11.57 22.33
N ILE A 16 -12.93 11.62 22.85
CA ILE A 16 -11.72 11.63 22.03
C ILE A 16 -11.54 10.20 21.51
N ILE A 17 -12.15 9.88 20.37
CA ILE A 17 -11.92 8.59 19.71
C ILE A 17 -10.57 8.70 19.00
N PRO A 18 -9.54 7.93 19.36
CA PRO A 18 -8.33 7.89 18.56
C PRO A 18 -8.67 7.24 17.23
N ILE A 19 -8.61 8.02 16.15
CA ILE A 19 -8.69 7.49 14.79
C ILE A 19 -7.34 6.85 14.49
N THR A 20 -7.11 5.63 14.96
CA THR A 20 -5.98 4.83 14.47
C THR A 20 -6.38 4.23 13.14
N SER A 21 -6.04 4.91 12.04
CA SER A 21 -6.04 4.31 10.72
C SER A 21 -5.06 3.13 10.73
N THR A 22 -5.59 1.91 10.79
CA THR A 22 -4.80 0.67 10.87
C THR A 22 -4.57 0.10 9.46
N GLY A 23 -4.07 0.96 8.59
CA GLY A 23 -3.87 0.65 7.18
C GLY A 23 -2.49 0.02 6.91
N GLU A 24 -1.43 0.71 7.31
CA GLU A 24 -0.07 0.41 6.87
C GLU A 24 0.69 -0.44 7.89
N GLU A 25 1.36 -1.50 7.43
CA GLU A 25 2.24 -2.32 8.27
C GLU A 25 3.72 -2.02 7.98
N ILE A 26 4.46 -1.65 9.03
CA ILE A 26 5.88 -1.31 8.93
C ILE A 26 6.74 -2.43 9.53
N ASN A 27 7.69 -2.92 8.73
CA ASN A 27 8.76 -3.83 9.15
C ASN A 27 10.11 -3.18 8.84
N LYS A 28 10.85 -2.77 9.88
CA LYS A 28 12.14 -2.07 9.73
C LYS A 28 13.22 -2.91 9.05
N GLU A 29 13.14 -4.24 9.18
CA GLU A 29 14.07 -5.17 8.53
C GLU A 29 13.72 -5.40 7.06
N GLY A 30 12.52 -5.00 6.65
CA GLY A 30 11.99 -5.23 5.30
C GLY A 30 11.18 -6.51 5.20
N TRP A 31 10.12 -6.45 4.39
CA TRP A 31 9.36 -7.62 3.98
C TRP A 31 10.10 -8.39 2.89
N PRO A 32 9.98 -9.72 2.85
CA PRO A 32 10.53 -10.51 1.75
C PRO A 32 9.82 -10.14 0.45
N VAL A 33 10.61 -9.80 -0.57
CA VAL A 33 10.08 -9.54 -1.91
C VAL A 33 9.90 -10.86 -2.67
N PRO A 34 8.93 -10.95 -3.60
CA PRO A 34 8.78 -12.13 -4.44
C PRO A 34 10.04 -12.40 -5.27
N ASP A 35 10.47 -13.66 -5.33
CA ASP A 35 11.48 -14.09 -6.29
C ASP A 35 10.82 -14.18 -7.68
N LEU A 36 11.31 -13.36 -8.62
CA LEU A 36 10.79 -13.36 -9.99
C LEU A 36 11.44 -14.43 -10.87
N LYS A 37 12.47 -15.12 -10.38
CA LYS A 37 13.18 -16.13 -11.15
C LYS A 37 12.26 -17.32 -11.42
N GLY A 38 12.09 -17.64 -12.70
CA GLY A 38 11.24 -18.75 -13.13
C GLY A 38 9.75 -18.43 -13.18
N LEU A 39 9.34 -17.20 -12.84
CA LEU A 39 7.98 -16.75 -13.10
C LEU A 39 7.77 -16.47 -14.59
N ILE A 40 6.53 -16.59 -15.06
CA ILE A 40 6.19 -16.40 -16.48
C ILE A 40 5.75 -14.94 -16.69
N PRO A 41 6.53 -14.09 -17.38
CA PRO A 41 6.12 -12.73 -17.69
C PRO A 41 4.95 -12.73 -18.68
N TYR A 42 3.95 -11.88 -18.45
CA TYR A 42 2.79 -11.78 -19.34
C TYR A 42 2.41 -10.35 -19.76
N SER A 43 2.89 -9.33 -19.05
CA SER A 43 2.57 -7.94 -19.39
C SER A 43 3.67 -7.00 -18.93
N ILE A 44 4.00 -6.02 -19.77
CA ILE A 44 4.82 -4.86 -19.42
C ILE A 44 4.04 -3.62 -19.84
N VAL A 45 3.78 -2.73 -18.89
CA VAL A 45 3.13 -1.44 -19.14
C VAL A 45 4.10 -0.33 -18.77
N ILE A 46 4.35 0.57 -19.72
CA ILE A 46 5.20 1.73 -19.55
C ILE A 46 4.33 2.98 -19.70
N GLN A 47 4.36 3.85 -18.70
CA GLN A 47 3.57 5.07 -18.67
C GLN A 47 4.35 6.20 -18.01
N ARG A 48 4.08 7.45 -18.40
CA ARG A 48 4.65 8.60 -17.71
C ARG A 48 3.68 9.07 -16.63
N VAL A 49 4.11 9.10 -15.37
CA VAL A 49 3.31 9.48 -14.19
C VAL A 49 4.13 10.43 -13.35
N ASP A 50 3.54 11.57 -12.97
CA ASP A 50 4.17 12.58 -12.11
C ASP A 50 5.56 13.04 -12.58
N GLY A 51 5.78 13.05 -13.90
CA GLY A 51 7.05 13.44 -14.52
C GLY A 51 8.08 12.31 -14.67
N ALA A 52 7.91 11.17 -14.00
CA ALA A 52 8.75 9.98 -14.12
C ALA A 52 8.17 8.97 -15.13
N GLU A 53 9.06 8.19 -15.73
CA GLU A 53 8.67 6.91 -16.33
C GLU A 53 8.27 5.95 -15.21
N LYS A 54 7.14 5.27 -15.36
CA LYS A 54 6.68 4.18 -14.49
C LYS A 54 6.52 2.92 -15.35
N VAL A 55 7.18 1.85 -14.92
CA VAL A 55 7.11 0.53 -15.56
C VAL A 55 6.45 -0.45 -14.60
N VAL A 56 5.47 -1.20 -15.10
CA VAL A 56 4.81 -2.29 -14.38
C VAL A 56 5.00 -3.58 -15.17
N GLU A 57 5.82 -4.48 -14.65
CA GLU A 57 6.06 -5.81 -15.20
C GLU A 57 5.24 -6.82 -14.41
N ARG A 58 4.44 -7.64 -15.08
CA ARG A 58 3.55 -8.63 -14.44
C ARG A 58 3.94 -10.05 -14.82
N PHE A 59 3.81 -10.93 -13.84
CA PHE A 59 4.24 -12.32 -13.91
C PHE A 59 3.15 -13.24 -13.34
N HIS A 60 2.97 -14.41 -13.95
CA HIS A 60 2.20 -15.50 -13.36
C HIS A 60 3.08 -16.29 -12.39
N THR A 61 2.51 -16.65 -11.24
CA THR A 61 3.15 -17.58 -10.30
C THR A 61 2.76 -19.03 -10.62
N PRO A 62 3.62 -20.03 -10.31
CA PRO A 62 3.29 -21.45 -10.49
C PRO A 62 2.04 -21.89 -9.72
N GLU A 63 1.75 -21.25 -8.59
CA GLU A 63 0.61 -21.52 -7.73
C GLU A 63 -0.70 -20.90 -8.27
N GLY A 64 -0.62 -20.18 -9.40
CA GLY A 64 -1.77 -19.62 -10.07
C GLY A 64 -2.09 -18.17 -9.69
N GLY A 65 -1.20 -17.46 -8.99
CA GLY A 65 -1.34 -16.04 -8.67
C GLY A 65 -0.64 -15.10 -9.66
N HIS A 66 -0.54 -13.83 -9.27
CA HIS A 66 0.17 -12.76 -9.96
C HIS A 66 1.13 -12.01 -9.04
N VAL A 67 2.25 -11.62 -9.62
CA VAL A 67 3.15 -10.62 -9.04
C VAL A 67 3.36 -9.51 -10.05
N ALA A 68 3.38 -8.26 -9.59
CA ALA A 68 3.84 -7.13 -10.38
C ALA A 68 5.08 -6.49 -9.75
N ARG A 69 6.13 -6.31 -10.53
CA ARG A 69 7.28 -5.46 -10.19
C ARG A 69 7.03 -4.06 -10.74
N ILE A 70 7.19 -3.05 -9.89
CA ILE A 70 6.93 -1.66 -10.24
C ILE A 70 8.22 -0.87 -10.08
N SER A 71 8.63 -0.22 -11.16
CA SER A 71 9.78 0.68 -11.16
C SER A 71 9.41 2.06 -11.67
N GLY A 72 10.18 3.06 -11.25
CA GLY A 72 10.10 4.41 -11.77
C GLY A 72 11.49 4.92 -12.12
N ASN A 73 11.67 5.54 -13.28
CA ASN A 73 13.00 5.95 -13.79
C ASN A 73 14.07 4.86 -13.63
N GLY A 74 13.72 3.60 -13.92
CA GLY A 74 14.60 2.43 -13.77
C GLY A 74 14.84 1.93 -12.34
N LYS A 75 14.26 2.56 -11.31
CA LYS A 75 14.40 2.18 -9.90
C LYS A 75 13.20 1.40 -9.42
N ILE A 76 13.42 0.17 -8.94
CA ILE A 76 12.34 -0.67 -8.39
C ILE A 76 11.97 -0.13 -7.01
N PHE A 77 10.71 0.24 -6.82
CA PHE A 77 10.24 0.80 -5.55
C PHE A 77 9.04 0.06 -4.98
N ALA A 78 8.36 -0.80 -5.76
CA ALA A 78 7.22 -1.57 -5.25
C ALA A 78 7.06 -2.96 -5.89
N TYR A 79 6.41 -3.85 -5.14
CA TYR A 79 5.89 -5.12 -5.63
C TYR A 79 4.42 -5.26 -5.22
N ALA A 80 3.53 -5.59 -6.17
CA ALA A 80 2.15 -5.99 -5.88
C ALA A 80 2.03 -7.50 -5.94
N VAL A 81 1.32 -8.10 -4.98
CA VAL A 81 1.12 -9.55 -4.87
C VAL A 81 -0.36 -9.85 -4.80
N ASP A 82 -0.77 -10.85 -5.56
CA ASP A 82 -2.14 -11.34 -5.68
C ASP A 82 -2.06 -12.86 -5.81
N ARG A 83 -2.50 -13.61 -4.81
CA ARG A 83 -2.27 -15.06 -4.77
C ARG A 83 -3.31 -15.88 -5.53
N ASP A 84 -4.51 -15.37 -5.71
CA ASP A 84 -5.66 -16.10 -6.27
C ASP A 84 -6.16 -15.55 -7.61
N ARG A 85 -5.73 -14.34 -7.98
CA ARG A 85 -6.14 -13.57 -9.18
C ARG A 85 -7.53 -12.96 -9.07
N ASP A 86 -8.14 -13.00 -7.89
CA ASP A 86 -9.42 -12.38 -7.65
C ASP A 86 -9.20 -10.97 -7.10
N PRO A 87 -9.68 -9.91 -7.78
CA PRO A 87 -9.51 -8.56 -7.28
C PRO A 87 -10.15 -8.36 -5.90
N PRO A 88 -9.56 -7.51 -5.05
CA PRO A 88 -8.35 -6.72 -5.30
C PRO A 88 -7.06 -7.54 -5.08
N ILE A 89 -5.89 -6.98 -5.39
CA ILE A 89 -4.60 -7.59 -5.01
C ILE A 89 -4.57 -7.89 -3.50
N ASP A 90 -3.70 -8.77 -3.01
CA ASP A 90 -3.62 -9.04 -1.57
C ASP A 90 -2.91 -7.92 -0.80
N TYR A 91 -1.77 -7.46 -1.32
CA TYR A 91 -0.97 -6.40 -0.72
C TYR A 91 0.05 -5.80 -1.70
N LEU A 92 0.59 -4.65 -1.32
CA LEU A 92 1.73 -4.02 -1.97
C LEU A 92 2.89 -3.84 -0.99
N LEU A 93 4.09 -4.20 -1.41
CA LEU A 93 5.33 -3.90 -0.71
C LEU A 93 5.97 -2.66 -1.32
N LEU A 94 6.44 -1.74 -0.47
CA LEU A 94 7.02 -0.46 -0.87
C LEU A 94 8.39 -0.26 -0.20
N ASP A 95 9.35 0.22 -0.98
CA ASP A 95 10.62 0.80 -0.51
C ASP A 95 10.46 2.34 -0.43
N PRO A 96 10.11 2.88 0.75
CA PRO A 96 9.79 4.29 0.89
C PRO A 96 11.03 5.21 0.82
N ASP A 97 12.23 4.70 1.13
CA ASP A 97 13.44 5.50 1.32
C ASP A 97 14.57 5.19 0.32
N GLY A 98 14.40 4.18 -0.52
CA GLY A 98 15.37 3.80 -1.56
C GLY A 98 16.54 3.00 -1.00
N SER A 99 16.37 2.41 0.20
CA SER A 99 17.39 1.60 0.85
C SER A 99 17.52 0.20 0.24
N GLY A 100 16.61 -0.19 -0.67
CA GLY A 100 16.45 -1.55 -1.14
C GLY A 100 15.67 -2.45 -0.18
N ARG A 101 15.23 -1.92 0.98
CA ARG A 101 14.40 -2.64 1.95
C ARG A 101 12.94 -2.21 1.79
N PHE A 102 12.09 -3.18 1.49
CA PHE A 102 10.66 -2.96 1.33
C PHE A 102 9.99 -2.97 2.71
N THR A 103 10.11 -1.85 3.43
CA THR A 103 9.74 -1.77 4.84
C THR A 103 8.24 -1.55 5.07
N LYS A 104 7.49 -1.18 4.02
CA LYS A 104 6.07 -0.88 4.14
C LYS A 104 5.23 -1.89 3.36
N ARG A 105 4.23 -2.46 4.01
CA ARG A 105 3.19 -3.29 3.39
C ARG A 105 1.87 -2.56 3.45
N LEU A 106 1.25 -2.39 2.29
CA LEU A 106 -0.03 -1.73 2.10
C LEU A 106 -1.11 -2.75 1.77
N LYS A 107 -2.30 -2.54 2.34
CA LYS A 107 -3.53 -3.26 1.99
C LYS A 107 -4.10 -2.75 0.67
N PRO A 108 -5.06 -3.46 0.08
CA PRO A 108 -5.50 -3.19 -1.29
C PRO A 108 -6.32 -1.90 -1.43
N ASP A 109 -6.93 -1.45 -0.33
CA ASP A 109 -7.67 -0.20 -0.21
C ASP A 109 -6.77 1.02 0.05
N GLU A 110 -5.47 0.80 0.26
CA GLU A 110 -4.52 1.87 0.54
C GLU A 110 -3.86 2.40 -0.74
N THR A 111 -3.66 3.71 -0.75
CA THR A 111 -3.01 4.41 -1.84
C THR A 111 -1.54 4.67 -1.52
N TYR A 112 -0.72 4.75 -2.56
CA TYR A 112 0.68 5.15 -2.44
C TYR A 112 1.04 6.18 -3.49
N MET A 113 2.01 7.02 -3.15
CA MET A 113 2.68 7.90 -4.11
C MET A 113 4.01 7.28 -4.51
N THR A 114 4.47 7.61 -5.72
CA THR A 114 5.84 7.28 -6.14
C THR A 114 6.83 7.94 -5.16
N PRO A 115 7.72 7.17 -4.51
CA PRO A 115 8.66 7.74 -3.55
C PRO A 115 9.59 8.80 -4.18
N GLU A 116 9.87 9.88 -3.45
CA GLU A 116 10.71 11.00 -3.89
C GLU A 116 12.09 10.58 -4.43
N TRP A 117 12.71 9.56 -3.83
CA TRP A 117 14.05 9.09 -4.23
C TRP A 117 14.08 8.50 -5.65
N VAL A 118 12.92 8.12 -6.20
CA VAL A 118 12.77 7.68 -7.60
C VAL A 118 13.16 8.78 -8.59
N PHE A 119 12.98 10.06 -8.22
CA PHE A 119 13.24 11.22 -9.08
C PHE A 119 14.65 11.81 -8.96
N ARG A 120 15.46 11.33 -8.02
CA ARG A 120 16.81 11.86 -7.73
C ARG A 120 17.92 11.28 -8.60
#